data_AF-A0A6J5EIT8-F1
#
_entry.id   AF-A0A6J5EIT8-F1
#
_cell.length_a   1.000
_cell.length_b   1.000
_cell.length_c   1.000
_cell.angle_alpha   90.00
_cell.angle_beta   90.00
_cell.angle_gamma   90.00
#
_symmetry.space_group_name_H-M   'P 1'
#
loop_
_entity.id
_entity.type
_entity.pdbx_description
1 polymer ?
#
loop_
_entity_poly.entity_id
_entity_poly.type
_entity_poly.pdbx_seq_one_letter_code
_entity_poly.pdbx_strand_id
1 'polypeptide(L)'
;MKYLIALLAALLFFVEGVPVRAAAAADLQPLVAADVGRVFASRQGETQIVEIWSLDCSYCRENVARIAQWQKRHRDVRLTMIAMDSLDDNAAALTQALATMQLPPQVAQYANAEAIPEKLRMALDPGWRGELPRTVLIDSHGARQSHSGLLAPEVLDGWRH
;
A
#
# COMPACT_ATOMS: atom_id res chain seq x y z
N MET A 1 71.26 -15.55 -4.13
CA MET A 1 70.45 -15.39 -5.37
C MET A 1 69.21 -16.28 -5.24
N LYS A 2 68.00 -15.72 -5.50
CA LYS A 2 66.67 -16.39 -5.62
C LYS A 2 65.57 -16.18 -4.55
N TYR A 3 65.62 -15.18 -3.67
CA TYR A 3 64.42 -14.81 -2.90
C TYR A 3 64.11 -13.31 -2.91
N LEU A 4 64.44 -12.64 -4.03
CA LEU A 4 64.18 -11.21 -4.25
C LEU A 4 63.14 -11.00 -5.36
N ILE A 5 62.11 -11.85 -5.47
CA ILE A 5 60.99 -11.65 -6.41
C ILE A 5 59.73 -12.28 -5.82
N ALA A 6 59.14 -11.68 -4.79
CA ALA A 6 57.80 -12.09 -4.33
C ALA A 6 57.07 -10.97 -3.55
N LEU A 7 57.31 -9.70 -3.87
CA LEU A 7 56.71 -8.55 -3.17
C LEU A 7 56.04 -7.54 -4.13
N LEU A 8 55.54 -8.00 -5.28
CA LEU A 8 54.84 -7.17 -6.26
C LEU A 8 53.64 -7.94 -6.84
N ALA A 9 52.69 -8.29 -6.00
CA ALA A 9 51.37 -8.78 -6.41
C ALA A 9 50.31 -8.39 -5.36
N ALA A 10 50.28 -7.11 -5.02
CA ALA A 10 49.18 -6.54 -4.25
C ALA A 10 48.54 -5.45 -5.09
N LEU A 11 47.20 -5.38 -5.03
CA LEU A 11 46.31 -4.46 -5.75
C LEU A 11 45.83 -4.90 -7.14
N LEU A 12 45.20 -6.08 -7.20
CA LEU A 12 43.98 -6.24 -8.01
C LEU A 12 42.79 -5.92 -7.09
N PHE A 13 42.42 -4.64 -7.02
CA PHE A 13 41.13 -4.23 -6.47
C PHE A 13 40.04 -4.73 -7.43
N PHE A 14 39.41 -5.86 -7.09
CA PHE A 14 38.13 -6.25 -7.65
C PHE A 14 37.12 -5.16 -7.25
N VAL A 15 36.77 -4.29 -8.19
CA VAL A 15 35.57 -3.46 -8.08
C VAL A 15 34.39 -4.40 -8.32
N GLU A 16 33.97 -5.10 -7.28
CA GLU A 16 32.68 -5.78 -7.29
C GLU A 16 31.60 -4.69 -7.35
N GLY A 17 31.00 -4.54 -8.54
CA GLY A 17 29.92 -3.60 -8.77
C GLY A 17 28.81 -3.85 -7.74
N VAL A 18 28.51 -2.84 -6.94
CA VAL A 18 27.38 -2.86 -6.01
C VAL A 18 26.12 -3.14 -6.85
N PRO A 19 25.39 -4.25 -6.62
CA PRO A 19 24.17 -4.50 -7.35
C PRO A 19 23.16 -3.41 -6.95
N VAL A 20 22.85 -2.52 -7.91
CA VAL A 20 21.72 -1.61 -7.80
C VAL A 20 20.47 -2.48 -7.83
N ARG A 21 19.88 -2.74 -6.67
CA ARG A 21 18.53 -3.29 -6.57
C ARG A 21 17.58 -2.26 -7.19
N ALA A 22 17.06 -2.57 -8.38
CA ALA A 22 15.87 -1.90 -8.87
C ALA A 22 14.78 -2.06 -7.80
N ALA A 23 14.17 -0.95 -7.40
CA ALA A 23 12.99 -0.99 -6.56
C ALA A 23 11.92 -1.77 -7.34
N ALA A 24 11.58 -2.97 -6.87
CA ALA A 24 10.42 -3.68 -7.40
C ALA A 24 9.23 -2.73 -7.26
N ALA A 25 8.56 -2.43 -8.37
CA ALA A 25 7.24 -1.82 -8.30
C ALA A 25 6.40 -2.70 -7.37
N ALA A 26 5.61 -2.09 -6.49
CA ALA A 26 4.69 -2.86 -5.67
C ALA A 26 3.79 -3.68 -6.60
N ASP A 27 3.89 -5.01 -6.53
CA ASP A 27 3.08 -5.90 -7.36
C ASP A 27 1.62 -5.74 -6.94
N LEU A 28 0.79 -5.25 -7.87
CA LEU A 28 -0.65 -5.12 -7.67
C LEU A 28 -1.26 -6.51 -7.54
N GLN A 29 -1.81 -6.82 -6.36
CA GLN A 29 -2.29 -8.17 -6.04
C GLN A 29 -3.80 -8.31 -6.29
N PRO A 30 -4.29 -9.46 -6.74
CA PRO A 30 -5.72 -9.74 -6.78
C PRO A 30 -6.29 -9.81 -5.36
N LEU A 31 -7.51 -9.31 -5.16
CA LEU A 31 -8.26 -9.45 -3.92
C LEU A 31 -9.67 -9.95 -4.20
N VAL A 32 -10.00 -11.08 -3.58
CA VAL A 32 -11.35 -11.65 -3.52
C VAL A 32 -11.94 -11.47 -2.12
N ALA A 33 -13.26 -11.52 -2.01
CA ALA A 33 -13.99 -11.32 -0.75
C ALA A 33 -13.53 -12.25 0.38
N ALA A 34 -13.18 -13.50 0.04
CA ALA A 34 -12.69 -14.50 0.99
C ALA A 34 -11.37 -14.11 1.68
N ASP A 35 -10.55 -13.27 1.04
CA ASP A 35 -9.23 -12.87 1.55
C ASP A 35 -9.25 -11.54 2.31
N VAL A 36 -10.35 -10.79 2.30
CA VAL A 36 -10.45 -9.49 2.99
C VAL A 36 -10.13 -9.58 4.49
N GLY A 37 -10.52 -10.69 5.13
CA GLY A 37 -10.18 -10.93 6.54
C GLY A 37 -8.67 -10.89 6.81
N ARG A 38 -7.84 -11.35 5.86
CA ARG A 38 -6.37 -11.31 5.97
C ARG A 38 -5.81 -9.91 5.79
N VAL A 39 -6.42 -9.10 4.92
CA VAL A 39 -6.05 -7.69 4.73
C VAL A 39 -6.33 -6.88 6.01
N PHE A 40 -7.48 -7.12 6.64
CA PHE A 40 -7.84 -6.45 7.89
C PHE A 40 -7.16 -7.02 9.14
N ALA A 41 -6.47 -8.16 9.05
CA ALA A 41 -5.77 -8.72 10.19
C ALA A 41 -4.64 -7.78 10.63
N SER A 42 -4.82 -7.14 11.79
CA SER A 42 -3.78 -6.40 12.47
C SER A 42 -3.22 -7.24 13.62
N ARG A 43 -1.92 -7.15 13.88
CA ARG A 43 -1.36 -7.69 15.12
C ARG A 43 -1.72 -6.76 16.27
N GLN A 44 -1.80 -7.27 17.49
CA GLN A 44 -1.99 -6.40 18.65
C GLN A 44 -0.90 -5.33 18.70
N GLY A 45 -1.30 -4.08 18.88
CA GLY A 45 -0.40 -2.92 18.87
C GLY A 45 -0.08 -2.36 17.49
N GLU A 46 -0.50 -3.01 16.39
CA GLU A 46 -0.38 -2.45 15.04
C GLU A 46 -1.65 -1.69 14.66
N THR A 47 -1.47 -0.51 14.05
CA THR A 47 -2.56 0.28 13.50
C THR A 47 -2.49 0.27 11.97
N GLN A 48 -3.65 0.31 11.32
CA GLN A 48 -3.75 0.23 9.86
C GLN A 48 -4.78 1.19 9.29
N ILE A 49 -4.45 1.80 8.16
CA ILE A 49 -5.36 2.50 7.26
C ILE A 49 -5.55 1.64 6.02
N VAL A 50 -6.79 1.33 5.67
CA VAL A 50 -7.16 0.72 4.39
C VAL A 50 -7.92 1.76 3.58
N GLU A 51 -7.33 2.19 2.48
CA GLU A 51 -7.94 3.13 1.55
C GLU A 51 -8.52 2.38 0.34
N ILE A 52 -9.82 2.54 0.15
CA ILE A 52 -10.57 1.96 -0.96
C ILE A 52 -10.83 3.06 -1.99
N TRP A 53 -10.45 2.80 -3.23
CA TRP A 53 -10.44 3.78 -4.32
C TRP A 53 -10.86 3.17 -5.66
N SER A 54 -10.99 4.02 -6.68
CA SER A 54 -11.20 3.59 -8.07
C SER A 54 -10.59 4.60 -9.05
N LEU A 55 -10.30 4.16 -10.27
CA LEU A 55 -9.90 5.01 -11.40
C LEU A 55 -10.90 6.15 -11.67
N ASP A 56 -12.19 5.90 -11.48
CA ASP A 56 -13.27 6.86 -11.79
C ASP A 56 -13.63 7.77 -10.60
N CYS A 57 -12.80 7.78 -9.56
CA CYS A 57 -13.02 8.58 -8.36
C CYS A 57 -12.21 9.89 -8.39
N SER A 58 -12.89 11.02 -8.64
CA SER A 58 -12.28 12.34 -8.71
C SER A 58 -11.56 12.77 -7.42
N TYR A 59 -12.05 12.36 -6.25
CA TYR A 59 -11.53 12.77 -4.94
C TYR A 59 -10.52 11.79 -4.33
N CYS A 60 -10.37 10.57 -4.87
CA CYS A 60 -9.55 9.54 -4.26
C CYS A 60 -8.07 9.91 -4.26
N ARG A 61 -7.56 10.50 -5.35
CA ARG A 61 -6.18 10.97 -5.43
C ARG A 61 -5.86 12.01 -4.36
N GLU A 62 -6.78 12.95 -4.12
CA GLU A 62 -6.59 13.96 -3.08
C GLU A 62 -6.60 13.33 -1.68
N ASN A 63 -7.52 12.40 -1.41
CA ASN A 63 -7.56 11.69 -0.12
C ASN A 63 -6.27 10.90 0.13
N VAL A 64 -5.80 10.15 -0.86
CA VAL A 64 -4.53 9.42 -0.80
C VAL A 64 -3.36 10.34 -0.51
N ALA A 65 -3.31 11.52 -1.15
CA ALA A 65 -2.25 12.49 -0.89
C ALA A 65 -2.27 12.99 0.57
N ARG A 66 -3.46 13.20 1.17
CA ARG A 66 -3.61 13.56 2.58
C ARG A 66 -3.09 12.45 3.50
N ILE A 67 -3.50 11.21 3.24
CA ILE A 67 -3.06 10.03 4.00
C ILE A 67 -1.53 9.85 3.89
N ALA A 68 -0.98 9.87 2.66
CA ALA A 68 0.45 9.70 2.42
C ALA A 68 1.29 10.80 3.08
N GLN A 69 0.82 12.06 3.03
CA GLN A 69 1.49 13.17 3.71
C GLN A 69 1.47 13.00 5.23
N TRP A 70 0.35 12.57 5.79
CA TRP A 70 0.23 12.28 7.22
C TRP A 70 1.16 11.11 7.63
N GLN A 71 1.20 10.04 6.83
CA GLN A 71 2.01 8.83 7.09
C GLN A 71 3.52 9.13 7.14
N LYS A 72 4.01 10.21 6.50
CA LYS A 72 5.42 10.64 6.63
C LYS A 72 5.84 10.86 8.09
N ARG A 73 4.92 11.27 8.96
CA ARG A 73 5.14 11.48 10.41
C ARG A 73 4.72 10.28 11.26
N HIS A 74 4.09 9.27 10.67
CA HIS A 74 3.46 8.14 11.34
C HIS A 74 3.78 6.84 10.60
N ARG A 75 5.07 6.52 10.55
CA ARG A 75 5.62 5.39 9.76
C ARG A 75 5.31 4.03 10.39
N ASP A 76 4.85 4.02 11.63
CA ASP A 76 4.33 2.88 12.39
C ASP A 76 2.95 2.41 11.89
N VAL A 77 2.23 3.26 11.17
CA VAL A 77 0.89 2.96 10.66
C VAL A 77 0.99 2.28 9.30
N ARG A 78 0.42 1.07 9.19
CA ARG A 78 0.34 0.35 7.92
C ARG A 78 -0.68 1.02 7.00
N LEU A 79 -0.34 1.21 5.73
CA LEU A 79 -1.28 1.66 4.71
C LEU A 79 -1.48 0.54 3.69
N THR A 80 -2.73 0.27 3.34
CA THR A 80 -3.12 -0.65 2.27
C THR A 80 -4.07 0.05 1.32
N MET A 81 -3.81 -0.12 0.03
CA MET A 81 -4.61 0.42 -1.07
C MET A 81 -5.44 -0.70 -1.70
N ILE A 82 -6.74 -0.48 -1.88
CA ILE A 82 -7.64 -1.44 -2.54
C ILE A 82 -8.40 -0.72 -3.65
N ALA A 83 -8.13 -1.08 -4.90
CA ALA A 83 -8.90 -0.62 -6.04
C ALA A 83 -10.15 -1.47 -6.23
N MET A 84 -11.31 -0.84 -6.42
CA MET A 84 -12.55 -1.54 -6.78
C MET A 84 -12.64 -1.89 -8.26
N ASP A 85 -11.80 -1.28 -9.11
CA ASP A 85 -11.75 -1.61 -10.53
C ASP A 85 -11.22 -3.03 -10.73
N SER A 86 -11.77 -3.73 -11.72
CA SER A 86 -11.37 -5.09 -12.11
C SER A 86 -9.88 -5.13 -12.46
N LEU A 87 -9.13 -6.01 -11.81
CA LEU A 87 -7.71 -6.23 -12.11
C LEU A 87 -7.52 -6.72 -13.54
N ASP A 88 -8.35 -7.68 -13.97
CA ASP A 88 -8.25 -8.31 -15.29
C ASP A 88 -8.41 -7.28 -16.43
N ASP A 89 -9.29 -6.30 -16.24
CA ASP A 89 -9.61 -5.30 -17.26
C ASP A 89 -8.71 -4.05 -17.17
N ASN A 90 -8.18 -3.73 -15.98
CA ASN A 90 -7.59 -2.41 -15.70
C ASN A 90 -6.16 -2.43 -15.14
N ALA A 91 -5.47 -3.57 -15.11
CA ALA A 91 -4.14 -3.71 -14.50
C ALA A 91 -3.15 -2.57 -14.86
N ALA A 92 -3.04 -2.23 -16.15
CA ALA A 92 -2.13 -1.18 -16.60
C ALA A 92 -2.55 0.23 -16.12
N ALA A 93 -3.84 0.56 -16.22
CA ALA A 93 -4.38 1.84 -15.77
C ALA A 93 -4.24 2.01 -14.25
N LEU A 94 -4.52 0.95 -13.49
CA LEU A 94 -4.34 0.89 -12.04
C LEU A 94 -2.89 1.12 -11.65
N THR A 95 -1.97 0.40 -12.28
CA THR A 95 -0.52 0.52 -12.01
C THR A 95 -0.04 1.94 -12.31
N GLN A 96 -0.46 2.53 -13.43
CA GLN A 96 -0.13 3.90 -13.80
C GLN A 96 -0.71 4.92 -12.81
N ALA A 97 -1.96 4.74 -12.37
CA ALA A 97 -2.59 5.60 -11.37
C ALA A 97 -1.84 5.53 -10.04
N LEU A 98 -1.54 4.33 -9.53
CA LEU A 98 -0.79 4.12 -8.28
C LEU A 98 0.61 4.74 -8.33
N ALA A 99 1.33 4.60 -9.45
CA ALA A 99 2.66 5.21 -9.63
C ALA A 99 2.64 6.74 -9.45
N THR A 100 1.52 7.39 -9.79
CA THR A 100 1.36 8.85 -9.64
C THR A 100 0.93 9.30 -8.24
N MET A 101 0.57 8.38 -7.34
CA MET A 101 0.10 8.69 -5.98
C MET A 101 1.23 8.83 -4.95
N GLN A 102 2.50 8.61 -5.33
CA GLN A 102 3.68 8.81 -4.47
C GLN A 102 3.60 8.06 -3.12
N LEU A 103 3.07 6.85 -3.15
CA LEU A 103 2.91 5.98 -1.99
C LEU A 103 4.29 5.53 -1.46
N PRO A 104 4.45 5.35 -0.13
CA PRO A 104 5.64 4.69 0.41
C PRO A 104 5.83 3.28 -0.18
N PRO A 105 7.08 2.80 -0.34
CA PRO A 105 7.35 1.53 -1.03
C PRO A 105 6.77 0.31 -0.32
N GLN A 106 6.50 0.39 0.99
CA GLN A 106 5.95 -0.71 1.79
C GLN A 106 4.41 -0.80 1.77
N VAL A 107 3.73 0.03 0.98
CA VAL A 107 2.26 0.01 0.87
C VAL A 107 1.82 -1.22 0.10
N ALA A 108 0.99 -2.06 0.72
CA ALA A 108 0.33 -3.17 0.04
C ALA A 108 -0.75 -2.63 -0.91
N GLN A 109 -0.82 -3.19 -2.12
CA GLN A 109 -1.70 -2.71 -3.19
C GLN A 109 -2.50 -3.89 -3.74
N TYR A 110 -3.82 -3.75 -3.70
CA TYR A 110 -4.77 -4.74 -4.17
C TYR A 110 -5.72 -4.16 -5.21
N ALA A 111 -6.24 -5.01 -6.08
CA ALA A 111 -7.30 -4.70 -7.02
C ALA A 111 -8.37 -5.80 -7.02
N ASN A 112 -9.59 -5.43 -7.40
CA ASN A 112 -10.74 -6.34 -7.39
C ASN A 112 -10.52 -7.52 -8.34
N ALA A 113 -10.66 -8.73 -7.79
CA ALA A 113 -10.66 -9.98 -8.55
C ALA A 113 -12.00 -10.73 -8.46
N GLU A 114 -13.05 -10.10 -7.91
CA GLU A 114 -14.40 -10.62 -7.98
C GLU A 114 -15.04 -10.32 -9.32
N ALA A 115 -15.66 -11.33 -9.93
CA ALA A 115 -16.53 -11.15 -11.09
C ALA A 115 -17.79 -10.31 -10.75
N ILE A 116 -18.17 -10.25 -9.48
CA ILE A 116 -19.28 -9.43 -8.97
C ILE A 116 -18.69 -8.46 -7.93
N PRO A 117 -18.40 -7.19 -8.29
CA PRO A 117 -17.72 -6.23 -7.41
C PRO A 117 -18.41 -6.01 -6.06
N GLU A 118 -19.73 -6.19 -5.98
CA GLU A 118 -20.51 -6.08 -4.75
C GLU A 118 -20.09 -7.09 -3.67
N LYS A 119 -19.55 -8.25 -4.06
CA LYS A 119 -19.02 -9.23 -3.11
C LYS A 119 -17.82 -8.67 -2.35
N LEU A 120 -16.87 -8.08 -3.08
CA LEU A 120 -15.71 -7.44 -2.48
C LEU A 120 -16.15 -6.25 -1.63
N ARG A 121 -17.05 -5.40 -2.15
CA ARG A 121 -17.62 -4.26 -1.42
C ARG A 121 -18.20 -4.69 -0.06
N MET A 122 -19.04 -5.72 -0.07
CA MET A 122 -19.70 -6.23 1.14
C MET A 122 -18.72 -6.84 2.14
N ALA A 123 -17.66 -7.49 1.66
CA ALA A 123 -16.61 -8.05 2.52
C ALA A 123 -15.73 -6.96 3.15
N LEU A 124 -15.46 -5.88 2.42
CA LEU A 124 -14.70 -4.71 2.91
C LEU A 124 -15.49 -3.94 3.97
N ASP A 125 -16.75 -3.64 3.70
CA ASP A 125 -17.62 -2.91 4.61
C ASP A 125 -19.10 -3.20 4.29
N PRO A 126 -19.81 -4.02 5.09
CA PRO A 126 -21.21 -4.35 4.84
C PRO A 126 -22.16 -3.14 4.83
N GLY A 127 -21.81 -2.04 5.53
CA GLY A 127 -22.61 -0.82 5.60
C GLY A 127 -22.31 0.19 4.49
N TRP A 128 -21.24 -0.01 3.72
CA TRP A 128 -20.80 0.89 2.68
C TRP A 128 -21.67 0.79 1.43
N ARG A 129 -22.14 1.92 0.86
CA ARG A 129 -23.05 1.91 -0.30
C ARG A 129 -22.34 2.10 -1.64
N GLY A 130 -21.02 2.12 -1.65
CA GLY A 130 -20.20 2.29 -2.86
C GLY A 130 -19.68 3.71 -3.07
N GLU A 131 -19.97 4.65 -2.16
CA GLU A 131 -19.40 6.00 -2.24
C GLU A 131 -17.88 5.98 -2.04
N LEU A 132 -17.14 6.67 -2.90
CA LEU A 132 -15.68 6.74 -2.84
C LEU A 132 -15.19 8.18 -2.64
N PRO A 133 -14.01 8.39 -2.03
CA PRO A 133 -13.18 7.37 -1.38
C PRO A 133 -13.85 6.81 -0.11
N ARG A 134 -13.46 5.58 0.26
CA ARG A 134 -13.85 4.94 1.52
C ARG A 134 -12.59 4.53 2.26
N THR A 135 -12.42 5.01 3.49
CA THR A 135 -11.28 4.65 4.33
C THR A 135 -11.73 3.84 5.53
N VAL A 136 -11.07 2.74 5.82
CA VAL A 136 -11.24 1.95 7.06
C VAL A 136 -10.01 2.14 7.93
N LEU A 137 -10.20 2.68 9.13
CA LEU A 137 -9.20 2.88 10.16
C LEU A 137 -9.29 1.73 11.16
N ILE A 138 -8.17 1.04 11.42
CA ILE A 138 -8.11 -0.16 12.25
C ILE A 138 -7.13 0.07 13.39
N ASP A 139 -7.66 0.30 14.60
CA ASP A 139 -6.86 0.67 15.77
C ASP A 139 -5.99 -0.49 16.32
N SER A 140 -5.27 -0.20 17.40
CA SER A 140 -4.31 -1.13 18.01
C SER A 140 -4.96 -2.38 18.63
N HIS A 141 -6.28 -2.32 18.87
CA HIS A 141 -7.13 -3.40 19.36
C HIS A 141 -7.86 -4.13 18.23
N GLY A 142 -7.72 -3.67 16.98
CA GLY A 142 -8.38 -4.20 15.80
C GLY A 142 -9.80 -3.67 15.59
N ALA A 143 -10.24 -2.66 16.34
CA ALA A 143 -11.55 -2.05 16.12
C ALA A 143 -11.53 -1.20 14.84
N ARG A 144 -12.64 -1.21 14.10
CA ARG A 144 -12.73 -0.61 12.76
C ARG A 144 -13.63 0.62 12.79
N GLN A 145 -13.13 1.72 12.23
CA GLN A 145 -13.88 2.96 12.02
C GLN A 145 -13.82 3.31 10.53
N SER A 146 -14.97 3.41 9.88
CA SER A 146 -15.04 3.67 8.45
C SER A 146 -15.50 5.10 8.15
N HIS A 147 -14.85 5.76 7.19
CA HIS A 147 -15.09 7.14 6.78
C HIS A 147 -15.29 7.23 5.27
N SER A 148 -16.22 8.08 4.82
CA SER A 148 -16.46 8.33 3.40
C SER A 148 -16.09 9.76 3.04
N GLY A 149 -15.54 9.95 1.84
CA GLY A 149 -15.08 11.24 1.35
C GLY A 149 -13.70 11.62 1.86
N LEU A 150 -13.31 12.88 1.63
CA LEU A 150 -12.00 13.39 2.03
C LEU A 150 -11.85 13.36 3.55
N LEU A 151 -10.78 12.74 4.04
CA LEU A 151 -10.46 12.74 5.46
C LEU A 151 -10.04 14.13 5.92
N ALA A 152 -10.69 14.57 6.98
CA ALA A 152 -10.26 15.74 7.74
C ALA A 152 -8.98 15.38 8.55
N PRO A 153 -8.04 16.31 8.73
CA PRO A 153 -6.82 16.07 9.51
C PRO A 153 -7.09 15.52 10.92
N GLU A 154 -8.15 16.00 11.57
CA GLU A 154 -8.53 15.62 12.93
C GLU A 154 -8.93 14.14 13.01
N VAL A 155 -9.53 13.61 11.94
CA VAL A 155 -9.85 12.17 11.85
C VAL A 155 -8.57 11.35 11.85
N LEU A 156 -7.57 11.74 11.06
CA LEU A 156 -6.29 11.03 10.98
C LEU A 156 -5.50 11.08 12.29
N ASP A 157 -5.64 12.15 13.07
CA ASP A 157 -4.91 12.30 14.33
C ASP A 157 -5.58 11.61 15.53
N GLY A 158 -6.88 11.29 15.48
CA GLY A 158 -7.69 10.89 16.65
C GLY A 158 -8.13 9.43 16.78
N TRP A 159 -7.76 8.53 15.86
CA TRP A 159 -8.36 7.19 15.79
C TRP A 159 -7.52 6.06 16.42
N ARG A 160 -6.25 6.30 16.77
CA ARG A 160 -5.24 5.26 17.09
C ARG A 160 -5.17 4.84 18.57
N HIS A 161 -6.26 4.97 19.31
CA HIS A 161 -6.26 4.73 20.76
C HIS A 161 -6.33 3.24 21.15
#